data_AF-A0A4R4RHG0-F1
#
_entry.id   AF-A0A4R4RHG0-F1
#
_cell.length_a   1.000
_cell.length_b   1.000
_cell.length_c   1.000
_cell.angle_alpha   90.00
_cell.angle_beta   90.00
_cell.angle_gamma   90.00
#
_symmetry.space_group_name_H-M   'P 1'
#
loop_
_entity.id
_entity.type
_entity.pdbx_description
1 polymer ?
#
loop_
_entity_poly.entity_id
_entity_poly.type
_entity_poly.pdbx_seq_one_letter_code
_entity_poly.pdbx_strand_id
1 'polypeptide(L)'
;MNRTERVQEVLRLEGLADAAKKRAAEHRAALDADARAELEREGTAPSWRLPDIGTVALAVSKEAPVVADIEALTKWCLARYPGEVETVHQIRASFQTALLGRVVCDGDVVVDPGTGEVVPGMAVRLGGMPQSLSIRPSRDARAVYAAAGAQMLDGLLLLAGEVPGHLDPADVPGGDR
;
A
#
# COMPACT_ATOMS: atom_id res chain seq x y z
N MET A 1 -14.83 5.87 -34.11
CA MET A 1 -15.20 5.89 -32.68
C MET A 1 -15.27 7.32 -32.16
N ASN A 2 -16.49 7.85 -31.99
CA ASN A 2 -16.76 9.17 -31.44
C ASN A 2 -16.43 9.21 -29.92
N ARG A 3 -16.49 10.40 -29.30
CA ARG A 3 -16.12 10.57 -27.87
C ARG A 3 -16.99 9.72 -26.95
N THR A 4 -18.28 9.60 -27.26
CA THR A 4 -19.24 8.79 -26.51
C THR A 4 -18.89 7.31 -26.57
N GLU A 5 -18.61 6.80 -27.77
CA GLU A 5 -18.22 5.40 -28.00
C GLU A 5 -16.88 5.05 -27.29
N ARG A 6 -15.95 6.00 -27.19
CA ARG A 6 -14.70 5.83 -26.42
C ARG A 6 -14.90 5.74 -24.91
N VAL A 7 -15.80 6.55 -24.36
CA VAL A 7 -16.13 6.47 -22.93
C VAL A 7 -16.87 5.16 -22.64
N GLN A 8 -17.78 4.74 -23.51
CA GLN A 8 -18.48 3.45 -23.40
C GLN A 8 -17.49 2.26 -23.40
N GLU A 9 -16.48 2.29 -24.27
CA GLU A 9 -15.49 1.21 -24.32
C GLU A 9 -14.60 1.15 -23.07
N VAL A 10 -14.19 2.29 -22.50
CA VAL A 10 -13.44 2.33 -21.23
C VAL A 10 -14.27 1.71 -20.10
N LEU A 11 -15.52 2.14 -19.95
CA LEU A 11 -16.41 1.62 -18.90
C LEU A 11 -16.68 0.12 -19.06
N ARG A 12 -16.77 -0.37 -20.30
CA ARG A 12 -16.91 -1.80 -20.60
C ARG A 12 -15.69 -2.60 -20.13
N LEU A 13 -14.49 -2.12 -20.42
CA LEU A 13 -13.24 -2.80 -20.05
C LEU A 13 -13.01 -2.76 -18.53
N GLU A 14 -13.30 -1.64 -17.88
CA GLU A 14 -13.25 -1.53 -16.41
C GLU A 14 -14.24 -2.49 -15.75
N GLY A 15 -15.48 -2.55 -16.25
CA GLY A 15 -16.48 -3.50 -15.76
C GLY A 15 -16.08 -4.97 -15.93
N LEU A 16 -15.42 -5.33 -17.03
CA LEU A 16 -14.88 -6.67 -17.25
C LEU A 16 -13.75 -7.00 -16.26
N ALA A 17 -12.82 -6.07 -16.04
CA ALA A 17 -11.72 -6.25 -15.11
C ALA A 17 -12.23 -6.44 -13.66
N ASP A 18 -13.20 -5.64 -13.25
CA ASP A 18 -13.81 -5.74 -11.92
C ASP A 18 -14.58 -7.05 -11.76
N ALA A 19 -15.35 -7.47 -12.77
CA ALA A 19 -16.06 -8.73 -12.75
C ALA A 19 -15.10 -9.95 -12.67
N ALA A 20 -14.01 -9.92 -13.44
CA ALA A 20 -12.99 -10.96 -13.40
C ALA A 20 -12.29 -11.01 -12.04
N LYS A 21 -11.92 -9.86 -11.48
CA LYS A 21 -11.32 -9.75 -10.15
C LYS A 21 -12.25 -10.30 -9.06
N LYS A 22 -13.55 -9.98 -9.14
CA LYS A 22 -14.55 -10.47 -8.20
C LYS A 22 -14.69 -12.00 -8.27
N ARG A 23 -14.83 -12.57 -9.48
CA ARG A 23 -14.89 -14.03 -9.66
C ARG A 23 -13.63 -14.74 -9.18
N ALA A 24 -12.45 -14.18 -9.46
CA ALA A 24 -11.20 -14.74 -8.96
C ALA A 24 -11.12 -14.72 -7.43
N ALA A 25 -11.62 -13.65 -6.79
CA ALA A 25 -11.71 -13.56 -5.34
C ALA A 25 -12.69 -14.60 -4.76
N GLU A 26 -13.86 -14.81 -5.40
CA GLU A 26 -14.83 -15.83 -5.01
C GLU A 26 -14.23 -17.24 -5.09
N HIS A 27 -13.54 -17.59 -6.18
CA HIS A 27 -12.86 -18.88 -6.31
C HIS A 27 -11.73 -19.07 -5.29
N ARG A 28 -10.95 -18.01 -5.01
CA ARG A 28 -9.92 -18.07 -3.96
C ARG A 28 -10.51 -18.30 -2.58
N ALA A 29 -11.63 -17.64 -2.27
CA ALA A 29 -12.31 -17.81 -0.99
C ALA A 29 -12.86 -19.23 -0.84
N ALA A 30 -13.42 -19.80 -1.90
CA ALA A 30 -13.87 -21.20 -1.90
C ALA A 30 -12.69 -22.17 -1.66
N LEU A 31 -11.58 -22.00 -2.39
CA LEU A 31 -10.38 -22.83 -2.21
C LEU A 31 -9.78 -22.71 -0.80
N ASP A 32 -9.79 -21.52 -0.19
CA ASP A 32 -9.34 -21.32 1.19
C ASP A 32 -10.27 -22.03 2.19
N ALA A 33 -11.60 -21.94 1.99
CA ALA A 33 -12.57 -22.63 2.82
C ALA A 33 -12.41 -24.16 2.73
N ASP A 34 -12.25 -24.69 1.52
CA ASP A 34 -12.02 -26.13 1.29
C ASP A 34 -10.71 -26.59 1.94
N ALA A 35 -9.61 -25.83 1.77
CA ALA A 35 -8.32 -26.12 2.39
C ALA A 35 -8.39 -26.18 3.91
N ARG A 36 -9.15 -25.26 4.53
CA ARG A 36 -9.33 -25.23 5.99
C ARG A 36 -10.18 -26.38 6.48
N ALA A 37 -11.26 -26.73 5.77
CA ALA A 37 -12.09 -27.88 6.10
C ALA A 37 -11.31 -29.21 5.97
N GLU A 38 -10.43 -29.33 4.98
CA GLU A 38 -9.52 -30.47 4.84
C GLU A 38 -8.52 -30.54 6.01
N LEU A 39 -7.88 -29.42 6.38
CA LEU A 39 -7.00 -29.36 7.55
C LEU A 39 -7.73 -29.77 8.84
N GLU A 40 -8.96 -29.32 9.05
CA GLU A 40 -9.75 -29.67 10.24
C GLU A 40 -10.10 -31.16 10.28
N ARG A 41 -10.44 -31.74 9.13
CA ARG A 41 -10.81 -33.16 8.99
C ARG A 41 -9.61 -34.11 9.09
N GLU A 42 -8.47 -33.73 8.52
CA GLU A 42 -7.30 -34.61 8.35
C GLU A 42 -6.16 -34.28 9.33
N GLY A 43 -6.20 -33.14 10.01
CA GLY A 43 -5.17 -32.67 10.94
C GLY A 43 -3.84 -32.33 10.27
N THR A 44 -3.76 -32.39 8.94
CA THR A 44 -2.56 -32.12 8.14
C THR A 44 -2.86 -31.05 7.12
N ALA A 45 -1.92 -30.12 6.92
CA ALA A 45 -2.08 -29.04 5.96
C ALA A 45 -2.17 -29.59 4.52
N PRO A 46 -3.24 -29.28 3.77
CA PRO A 46 -3.37 -29.77 2.40
C PRO A 46 -2.36 -29.13 1.47
N SER A 47 -1.85 -29.92 0.54
CA SER A 47 -1.01 -29.47 -0.55
C SER A 47 -1.35 -30.21 -1.84
N TRP A 48 -1.60 -29.44 -2.90
CA TRP A 48 -1.90 -29.96 -4.22
C TRP A 48 -0.81 -29.54 -5.21
N ARG A 49 -0.34 -30.50 -6.00
CA ARG A 49 0.53 -30.22 -7.14
C ARG A 49 -0.30 -30.15 -8.41
N LEU A 50 -0.14 -29.05 -9.13
CA LEU A 50 -0.69 -28.85 -10.46
C LEU A 50 0.47 -28.99 -11.45
N PRO A 51 0.53 -30.09 -12.24
CA PRO A 51 1.54 -30.26 -13.28
C PRO A 51 1.62 -29.01 -14.17
N ASP A 52 2.84 -28.58 -14.48
CA ASP A 52 3.14 -27.42 -15.33
C ASP A 52 2.70 -26.03 -14.81
N ILE A 53 2.05 -25.96 -13.64
CA ILE A 53 1.55 -24.69 -13.05
C ILE A 53 2.26 -24.38 -11.73
N GLY A 54 2.33 -25.32 -10.80
CA GLY A 54 2.97 -25.09 -9.50
C GLY A 54 2.36 -25.90 -8.36
N THR A 55 2.74 -25.54 -7.14
CA THR A 55 2.23 -26.16 -5.90
C THR A 55 1.35 -25.16 -5.17
N VAL A 56 0.14 -25.59 -4.80
CA VAL A 56 -0.75 -24.88 -3.88
C VAL A 56 -0.63 -25.58 -2.53
N ALA A 57 -0.38 -24.82 -1.48
CA ALA A 57 -0.29 -25.36 -0.12
C ALA A 57 -0.92 -24.38 0.86
N LEU A 58 -1.67 -24.91 1.82
CA LEU A 58 -2.10 -24.12 2.98
C LEU A 58 -0.90 -23.93 3.89
N ALA A 59 -0.43 -22.69 4.02
CA ALA A 59 0.65 -22.37 4.95
C ALA A 59 0.11 -22.42 6.39
N VAL A 60 0.65 -23.33 7.20
CA VAL A 60 0.38 -23.39 8.64
C VAL A 60 1.55 -22.79 9.38
N SER A 61 1.29 -21.83 10.26
CA SER A 61 2.32 -21.26 11.13
C SER A 61 2.79 -22.33 12.11
N LYS A 62 4.10 -22.46 12.26
CA LYS A 62 4.69 -23.29 13.32
C LYS A 62 4.48 -22.61 14.67
N GLU A 63 4.41 -23.42 15.72
CA GLU A 63 4.51 -22.90 17.09
C GLU A 63 5.80 -22.07 17.20
N ALA A 64 5.65 -20.83 17.65
CA ALA A 64 6.74 -19.91 17.87
C ALA A 64 6.49 -19.17 19.18
N PRO A 65 7.52 -18.98 20.03
CA PRO A 65 7.37 -18.14 21.21
C PRO A 65 7.07 -16.71 20.75
N VAL A 66 6.02 -16.13 21.31
CA VAL A 66 5.66 -14.73 21.10
C VAL A 66 5.80 -13.98 22.42
N VAL A 67 6.16 -12.70 22.34
CA VAL A 67 6.16 -11.82 23.51
C VAL A 67 4.73 -11.39 23.76
N ALA A 68 4.06 -12.04 24.72
CA ALA A 68 2.68 -11.69 25.10
C ALA A 68 2.63 -10.45 26.02
N ASP A 69 3.67 -10.22 26.81
CA ASP A 69 3.80 -9.10 27.74
C ASP A 69 5.26 -8.65 27.79
N ILE A 70 5.55 -7.52 27.17
CA ILE A 70 6.91 -6.99 27.10
C ILE A 70 7.40 -6.50 28.47
N GLU A 71 6.54 -6.00 29.35
CA GLU A 71 6.94 -5.51 30.67
C GLU A 71 7.30 -6.67 31.60
N ALA A 72 6.47 -7.72 31.62
CA ALA A 72 6.77 -8.94 32.37
C ALA A 72 8.03 -9.63 31.85
N LEU A 73 8.19 -9.72 30.53
CA LEU A 73 9.41 -10.26 29.91
C LEU A 73 10.64 -9.42 30.28
N THR A 74 10.53 -8.10 30.19
CA THR A 74 11.62 -7.18 30.53
C THR A 74 12.02 -7.33 31.99
N LYS A 75 11.06 -7.37 32.93
CA LYS A 75 11.33 -7.59 34.35
C LYS A 75 12.04 -8.94 34.62
N TRP A 76 11.60 -9.99 33.94
CA TRP A 76 12.24 -11.30 34.01
C TRP A 76 13.66 -11.28 33.45
N CYS A 77 13.87 -10.63 32.30
CA CYS A 77 15.18 -10.44 31.68
C CYS A 77 16.11 -9.59 32.56
N LEU A 78 15.64 -8.51 33.19
CA LEU A 78 16.45 -7.71 34.13
C LEU A 78 16.96 -8.56 35.29
N ALA A 79 16.13 -9.48 35.82
CA ALA A 79 16.52 -10.34 36.93
C ALA A 79 17.48 -11.45 36.51
N ARG A 80 17.33 -11.99 35.28
CA ARG A 80 18.05 -13.19 34.81
C ARG A 80 19.29 -12.87 33.96
N TYR A 81 19.20 -11.81 33.17
CA TYR A 81 20.16 -11.35 32.17
C TYR A 81 20.30 -9.82 32.23
N PRO A 82 20.77 -9.26 33.36
CA PRO A 82 20.80 -7.81 33.56
C PRO A 82 21.63 -7.05 32.52
N GLY A 83 22.64 -7.70 31.93
CA GLY A 83 23.47 -7.11 30.86
C GLY A 83 22.79 -7.05 29.49
N GLU A 84 21.68 -7.75 29.29
CA GLU A 84 20.92 -7.77 28.04
C GLU A 84 19.75 -6.77 28.06
N VAL A 85 19.58 -6.03 29.16
CA VAL A 85 18.55 -5.00 29.27
C VAL A 85 19.19 -3.62 29.33
N GLU A 86 19.00 -2.85 28.27
CA GLU A 86 19.47 -1.47 28.19
C GLU A 86 18.46 -0.50 28.80
N THR A 87 18.95 0.43 29.62
CA THR A 87 18.18 1.59 30.07
C THR A 87 18.65 2.80 29.29
N VAL A 88 17.82 3.28 28.35
CA VAL A 88 18.17 4.42 27.50
C VAL A 88 17.68 5.71 28.16
N HIS A 89 18.60 6.65 28.42
CA HIS A 89 18.23 8.01 28.80
C HIS A 89 17.77 8.77 27.55
N GLN A 90 16.49 9.15 27.52
CA GLN A 90 15.91 9.92 26.42
C GLN A 90 15.40 11.28 26.91
N ILE A 91 15.59 12.31 26.07
CA ILE A 91 14.93 13.60 26.26
C ILE A 91 13.43 13.39 26.01
N ARG A 92 12.58 13.86 26.92
CA ARG A 92 11.12 13.77 26.75
C ARG A 92 10.71 14.49 25.47
N ALA A 93 9.94 13.84 24.60
CA ALA A 93 9.57 14.39 23.29
C ALA A 93 8.86 15.75 23.39
N SER A 94 8.00 15.94 24.40
CA SER A 94 7.35 17.23 24.66
C SER A 94 8.36 18.33 25.03
N PHE A 95 9.35 18.00 25.87
CA PHE A 95 10.42 18.93 26.22
C PHE A 95 11.33 19.22 25.03
N GLN A 96 11.67 18.22 24.22
CA GLN A 96 12.45 18.41 22.98
C GLN A 96 11.73 19.33 22.00
N THR A 97 10.41 19.16 21.83
CA THR A 97 9.58 20.03 20.97
C THR A 97 9.51 21.45 21.53
N ALA A 98 9.30 21.60 22.83
CA ALA A 98 9.29 22.90 23.49
C ALA A 98 10.65 23.61 23.43
N LEU A 99 11.75 22.84 23.56
CA LEU A 99 13.11 23.33 23.42
C LEU A 99 13.35 23.82 21.99
N LEU A 100 12.98 23.03 20.97
CA LEU A 100 13.07 23.43 19.56
C LEU A 100 12.26 24.69 19.25
N GLY A 101 11.11 24.88 19.89
CA GLY A 101 10.25 26.04 19.69
C GLY A 101 10.72 27.32 20.39
N ARG A 102 11.66 27.23 21.35
CA ARG A 102 12.13 28.39 22.14
C ARG A 102 13.54 28.85 21.78
N VAL A 103 14.41 27.95 21.34
CA VAL A 103 15.79 28.28 21.02
C VAL A 103 15.88 29.15 19.77
N VAL A 104 16.91 29.97 19.70
CA VAL A 104 17.15 30.90 18.59
C VAL A 104 18.45 30.56 17.87
N CYS A 105 18.50 30.83 16.57
CA CYS A 105 19.74 30.73 15.80
C CYS A 105 20.48 32.07 15.92
N ASP A 106 21.71 32.03 16.44
CA ASP A 106 22.63 33.17 16.45
C ASP A 106 23.87 32.78 15.64
N GLY A 107 23.95 33.25 14.39
CA GLY A 107 24.96 32.81 13.44
C GLY A 107 24.90 31.30 13.16
N ASP A 108 25.95 30.57 13.53
CA ASP A 108 26.11 29.13 13.34
C ASP A 108 25.76 28.30 14.60
N VAL A 109 25.40 28.96 15.70
CA VAL A 109 25.04 28.29 16.97
C VAL A 109 23.56 28.43 17.29
N VAL A 110 23.07 27.48 18.10
CA VAL A 110 21.71 27.51 18.66
C VAL A 110 21.81 27.93 20.12
N VAL A 111 21.13 29.00 20.50
CA VAL A 111 21.18 29.60 21.84
C VAL A 111 19.82 29.47 22.52
N ASP A 112 19.81 29.14 23.81
CA ASP A 112 18.61 29.25 24.63
C ASP A 112 18.44 30.69 25.12
N PRO A 113 17.43 31.44 24.66
CA PRO A 113 17.26 32.83 25.07
C PRO A 113 16.93 33.00 26.56
N GLY A 114 16.50 31.94 27.25
CA GLY A 114 16.21 31.96 28.68
C GLY A 114 17.45 31.90 29.58
N THR A 115 18.55 31.29 29.10
CA THR A 115 19.80 31.14 29.87
C THR A 115 20.98 31.86 29.24
N GLY A 116 20.90 32.21 27.94
CA GLY A 116 22.00 32.76 27.16
C GLY A 116 23.07 31.74 26.80
N GLU A 117 22.85 30.45 27.09
CA GLU A 117 23.82 29.38 26.81
C GLU A 117 23.64 28.83 25.39
N VAL A 118 24.77 28.46 24.76
CA VAL A 118 24.78 27.67 23.53
C VAL A 118 24.31 26.26 23.86
N VAL A 119 23.26 25.80 23.19
CA VAL A 119 22.65 24.48 23.45
C VAL A 119 23.53 23.39 22.84
N PRO A 120 24.18 22.54 23.66
CA PRO A 120 25.05 21.50 23.15
C PRO A 120 24.27 20.47 22.33
N GLY A 121 24.84 20.05 21.20
CA GLY A 121 24.24 19.04 20.32
C GLY A 121 23.19 19.55 19.33
N MET A 122 22.93 20.86 19.29
CA MET A 122 22.08 21.49 18.27
C MET A 122 22.93 22.25 17.25
N ALA A 123 22.54 22.22 15.98
CA ALA A 123 23.24 22.89 14.88
C ALA A 123 22.26 23.65 14.00
N VAL A 124 22.71 24.78 13.45
CA VAL A 124 21.93 25.57 12.50
C VAL A 124 22.00 24.91 11.12
N ARG A 125 20.85 24.49 10.59
CA ARG A 125 20.75 24.07 9.19
C ARG A 125 20.62 25.34 8.33
N LEU A 126 21.64 25.62 7.53
CA LEU A 126 21.60 26.72 6.55
C LEU A 126 20.40 26.55 5.60
N GLY A 127 19.50 27.55 5.58
CA GLY A 127 18.39 27.62 4.65
C GLY A 127 18.86 27.93 3.22
N GLY A 128 17.98 27.71 2.23
CA GLY A 128 18.26 28.01 0.81
C GLY A 128 18.64 26.81 -0.07
N MET A 129 18.62 25.58 0.47
CA MET A 129 18.81 24.37 -0.32
C MET A 129 17.49 23.93 -0.97
N PRO A 130 17.43 23.73 -2.30
CA PRO A 130 16.21 23.29 -2.98
C PRO A 130 15.78 21.90 -2.51
N GLN A 131 14.48 21.70 -2.32
CA GLN A 131 13.90 20.38 -2.08
C GLN A 131 13.81 19.55 -3.38
N SER A 132 13.52 18.26 -3.24
CA SER A 132 13.52 17.24 -4.30
C SER A 132 12.75 17.63 -5.57
N LEU A 133 13.30 17.24 -6.72
CA LEU A 133 12.82 17.53 -8.07
C LEU A 133 11.41 16.97 -8.34
N SER A 134 10.52 17.80 -8.87
CA SER A 134 9.24 17.38 -9.44
C SER A 134 9.36 17.16 -10.96
N ILE A 135 8.96 15.99 -11.45
CA ILE A 135 9.04 15.64 -12.87
C ILE A 135 7.66 15.80 -13.52
N ARG A 136 7.60 16.58 -14.61
CA ARG A 136 6.43 16.69 -15.48
C ARG A 136 6.82 16.32 -16.92
N PRO A 137 6.27 15.24 -17.49
CA PRO A 137 6.66 14.79 -18.82
C PRO A 137 6.15 15.75 -19.91
N SER A 138 6.93 15.88 -20.98
CA SER A 138 6.57 16.66 -22.16
C SER A 138 5.54 15.92 -23.03
N ARG A 139 4.87 16.67 -23.91
CA ARG A 139 3.82 16.17 -24.80
C ARG A 139 4.29 15.05 -25.74
N ASP A 140 5.54 15.12 -26.20
CA ASP A 140 6.12 14.15 -27.14
C ASP A 140 6.52 12.84 -26.45
N ALA A 141 7.05 12.92 -25.22
CA ALA A 141 7.31 11.74 -24.39
C ALA A 141 6.01 10.99 -24.08
N ARG A 142 4.91 11.74 -23.87
CA ARG A 142 3.58 11.15 -23.67
C ARG A 142 3.04 10.45 -24.92
N ALA A 143 3.39 10.94 -26.11
CA ALA A 143 2.95 10.35 -27.38
C ALA A 143 3.67 9.03 -27.70
N VAL A 144 4.96 8.92 -27.41
CA VAL A 144 5.75 7.69 -27.63
C VAL A 144 5.24 6.53 -26.76
N TYR A 145 5.00 6.78 -25.47
CA TYR A 145 4.48 5.74 -24.57
C TYR A 145 2.99 5.44 -24.79
N ALA A 146 2.22 6.37 -25.36
CA ALA A 146 0.84 6.11 -25.77
C ALA A 146 0.75 5.21 -27.02
N ALA A 147 1.67 5.35 -27.98
CA ALA A 147 1.72 4.51 -29.18
C ALA A 147 2.06 3.05 -28.87
N ALA A 148 2.96 2.81 -27.90
CA ALA A 148 3.26 1.48 -27.39
C ALA A 148 2.05 0.83 -26.69
N GLY A 149 1.23 1.61 -25.99
CA GLY A 149 -0.02 1.14 -25.37
C GLY A 149 -1.13 0.81 -26.38
N ALA A 150 -1.20 1.52 -27.49
CA ALA A 150 -2.21 1.30 -28.54
C ALA A 150 -2.04 -0.06 -29.26
N GLN A 151 -0.79 -0.48 -29.52
CA GLN A 151 -0.51 -1.79 -30.14
C GLN A 151 -0.91 -2.98 -29.26
N MET A 152 -0.90 -2.83 -27.93
CA MET A 152 -1.37 -3.86 -27.01
C MET A 152 -2.91 -3.97 -26.95
N LEU A 153 -3.64 -2.89 -27.25
CA LEU A 153 -5.10 -2.86 -27.23
C LEU A 153 -5.73 -3.40 -28.53
N ASP A 154 -5.11 -3.17 -29.68
CA ASP A 154 -5.63 -3.68 -30.98
C ASP A 154 -5.66 -5.22 -31.04
N GLY A 155 -4.76 -5.91 -30.32
CA GLY A 155 -4.78 -7.37 -30.23
C GLY A 155 -5.96 -7.94 -29.41
N LEU A 156 -6.56 -7.14 -28.52
CA LEU A 156 -7.68 -7.53 -27.66
C LEU A 156 -9.05 -7.38 -28.35
N LEU A 157 -9.14 -6.56 -29.41
CA LEU A 157 -10.39 -6.25 -30.13
C LEU A 157 -10.81 -7.31 -31.16
N LEU A 158 -9.90 -8.19 -31.60
CA LEU A 158 -10.21 -9.26 -32.56
C LEU A 158 -11.05 -10.42 -31.98
N LEU A 159 -11.25 -10.48 -30.66
CA LEU A 159 -11.96 -11.57 -29.96
C LEU A 159 -13.36 -11.21 -29.45
N ALA A 160 -13.78 -9.94 -29.50
CA ALA A 160 -15.04 -9.47 -28.92
C ALA A 160 -16.04 -9.04 -30.01
N GLY A 161 -16.41 -9.98 -30.88
CA GLY A 161 -17.55 -9.82 -31.79
C GLY A 161 -18.86 -10.12 -31.07
N GLU A 162 -19.74 -9.12 -31.05
CA GLU A 162 -21.16 -9.12 -30.64
C GLU A 162 -21.48 -8.91 -29.14
N VAL A 163 -21.96 -7.69 -28.83
CA VAL A 163 -22.98 -7.47 -27.79
C VAL A 163 -24.02 -6.46 -28.34
N PRO A 164 -25.33 -6.67 -28.11
CA PRO A 164 -26.41 -6.01 -28.86
C PRO A 164 -26.84 -4.67 -28.26
N GLY A 165 -27.41 -3.82 -29.13
CA GLY A 165 -28.58 -3.00 -28.82
C GLY A 165 -28.34 -1.69 -28.08
N HIS A 166 -28.29 -0.61 -28.85
CA HIS A 166 -28.56 0.76 -28.41
C HIS A 166 -29.91 0.82 -27.65
N LEU A 167 -29.91 1.24 -26.39
CA LEU A 167 -31.15 1.65 -25.72
C LEU A 167 -31.54 3.02 -26.26
N ASP A 168 -32.66 3.08 -26.97
CA ASP A 168 -33.20 4.29 -27.57
C ASP A 168 -33.79 5.17 -26.45
N PRO A 169 -33.44 6.47 -26.36
CA PRO A 169 -33.97 7.38 -25.34
C PRO A 169 -35.51 7.55 -25.36
N ALA A 170 -36.22 6.98 -26.34
CA ALA A 170 -37.68 6.90 -26.38
C ALA A 170 -38.28 5.88 -25.38
N ASP A 171 -37.48 4.96 -24.82
CA ASP A 171 -37.95 3.92 -23.89
C ASP A 171 -38.01 4.36 -22.41
N VAL A 172 -37.83 5.66 -22.13
CA VAL A 172 -37.96 6.21 -20.76
C VAL A 172 -39.41 6.66 -20.54
N PRO A 173 -40.22 5.98 -19.70
CA PRO A 173 -41.60 6.42 -19.43
C PRO A 173 -41.59 7.69 -18.58
N GLY A 174 -42.53 8.59 -18.89
CA GLY A 174 -42.55 10.00 -18.51
C GLY A 174 -42.53 10.29 -17.00
N GLY A 175 -41.87 11.40 -16.67
CA GLY A 175 -41.98 12.08 -15.37
C GLY A 175 -42.85 13.32 -15.52
N ASP A 176 -44.03 13.26 -14.91
CA ASP A 176 -45.01 14.34 -14.79
C ASP A 176 -44.44 15.57 -14.04
N ARG A 177 -44.94 16.74 -14.51
CA ARG A 177 -44.93 18.12 -13.95
C ARG A 177 -43.80 19.08 -14.34
#